data_AF-A0A7C4SWZ4-F1
#
_entry.id   AF-A0A7C4SWZ4-F1
#
_cell.length_a   1.000
_cell.length_b   1.000
_cell.length_c   1.000
_cell.angle_alpha   90.00
_cell.angle_beta   90.00
_cell.angle_gamma   90.00
#
_symmetry.space_group_name_H-M   'P 1'
#
loop_
_entity.id
_entity.type
_entity.pdbx_description
1 polymer ?
#
loop_
_entity_poly.entity_id
_entity_poly.type
_entity_poly.pdbx_seq_one_letter_code
_entity_poly.pdbx_strand_id
1 'polypeptide(L)'
;LDFKTGDAKGLTLTGSTNDEIFELLRDPKYKQALQLLIYTLLLHTNKIFSEPGLSIHCKIYSFKSNKGYVPLTIEKNKEKVPINSELMHSFETWLCTLLKKIIETEMFTQTQDRKRCRLCPYNRLCMRTA
;
A
#
# COMPACT_ATOMS: atom_id res chain seq x y z
N LEU A 1 -4.06 11.70 -6.62
CA LEU A 1 -4.10 10.91 -7.87
C LEU A 1 -2.69 10.44 -8.18
N ASP A 2 -2.53 9.26 -8.76
CA ASP A 2 -1.21 8.72 -9.15
C ASP A 2 -1.27 8.17 -10.58
N PHE A 3 -0.32 8.54 -11.43
CA PHE A 3 -0.31 8.19 -12.85
C PHE A 3 0.69 7.06 -13.09
N LYS A 4 0.24 5.95 -13.71
CA LYS A 4 1.09 4.79 -13.98
C LYS A 4 1.01 4.37 -15.44
N THR A 5 2.18 4.13 -16.03
CA THR A 5 2.32 3.58 -17.39
C THR A 5 1.99 2.10 -17.46
N GLY A 6 2.11 1.38 -16.33
CA GLY A 6 1.70 -0.02 -16.19
C GLY A 6 0.22 -0.17 -15.81
N ASP A 7 -0.20 -1.42 -15.66
CA ASP A 7 -1.57 -1.77 -15.24
C ASP A 7 -1.83 -1.38 -13.77
N ALA A 8 -3.10 -1.14 -13.43
CA ALA A 8 -3.55 -0.84 -12.07
C ALA A 8 -4.15 -2.11 -11.43
N LYS A 9 -3.48 -2.65 -10.40
CA LYS A 9 -3.83 -3.90 -9.73
C LYS A 9 -3.67 -3.78 -8.21
N GLY A 10 -4.41 -4.63 -7.48
CA GLY A 10 -4.30 -4.68 -6.02
C GLY A 10 -4.78 -3.40 -5.34
N LEU A 11 -5.86 -2.80 -5.87
CA LEU A 11 -6.48 -1.58 -5.35
C LEU A 11 -7.74 -1.85 -4.52
N THR A 12 -8.06 -3.12 -4.26
CA THR A 12 -9.13 -3.51 -3.33
C THR A 12 -8.50 -4.27 -2.18
N LEU A 13 -8.65 -3.77 -0.96
CA LEU A 13 -8.21 -4.41 0.27
C LEU A 13 -9.45 -4.87 1.04
N THR A 14 -9.50 -6.14 1.41
CA THR A 14 -10.68 -6.73 2.06
C THR A 14 -10.26 -7.52 3.29
N GLY A 15 -10.94 -7.32 4.42
CA GLY A 15 -10.68 -8.05 5.66
C GLY A 15 -11.79 -7.83 6.69
N SER A 16 -11.63 -8.40 7.89
CA SER A 16 -12.60 -8.24 8.99
C SER A 16 -12.16 -7.16 9.97
N THR A 17 -10.84 -6.93 10.08
CA THR A 17 -10.21 -5.92 10.94
C THR A 17 -9.29 -5.01 10.13
N ASN A 18 -8.93 -3.84 10.69
CA ASN A 18 -7.98 -2.94 10.03
C ASN A 18 -6.60 -3.61 9.90
N ASP A 19 -6.17 -4.37 10.91
CA ASP A 19 -4.90 -5.10 10.88
C ASP A 19 -4.87 -6.16 9.77
N GLU A 20 -5.93 -6.96 9.63
CA GLU A 20 -6.04 -7.93 8.52
C GLU A 20 -5.96 -7.25 7.15
N ILE A 21 -6.66 -6.12 7.00
CA ILE A 21 -6.64 -5.31 5.77
C ILE A 21 -5.23 -4.79 5.48
N PHE A 22 -4.53 -4.28 6.49
CA PHE A 22 -3.20 -3.70 6.31
C PHE A 22 -2.12 -4.76 6.12
N GLU A 23 -2.24 -5.96 6.70
CA GLU A 23 -1.30 -7.06 6.43
C GLU A 23 -1.27 -7.45 4.95
N LEU A 24 -2.36 -7.27 4.20
CA LEU A 24 -2.35 -7.46 2.73
C LEU A 24 -1.32 -6.57 2.03
N LEU A 25 -1.01 -5.39 2.59
CA LEU A 25 -0.05 -4.45 2.01
C LEU A 25 1.39 -4.97 2.02
N ARG A 26 1.67 -6.06 2.76
CA ARG A 26 2.96 -6.76 2.74
C ARG A 26 3.09 -7.66 1.51
N ASP A 27 1.97 -8.09 0.93
CA ASP A 27 1.98 -8.76 -0.37
C ASP A 27 2.28 -7.72 -1.47
N PRO A 28 3.36 -7.92 -2.23
CA PRO A 28 3.75 -6.96 -3.25
C PRO A 28 2.75 -6.73 -4.40
N LYS A 29 1.70 -7.56 -4.51
CA LYS A 29 0.53 -7.34 -5.36
C LYS A 29 -0.21 -6.05 -5.00
N TYR A 30 -0.21 -5.65 -3.72
CA TYR A 30 -0.92 -4.48 -3.20
C TYR A 30 -0.03 -3.24 -3.06
N LYS A 31 1.17 -3.24 -3.67
CA LYS A 31 2.12 -2.11 -3.62
C LYS A 31 1.51 -0.76 -4.03
N GLN A 32 0.55 -0.78 -4.96
CA GLN A 32 -0.14 0.42 -5.44
C GLN A 32 -1.12 0.97 -4.40
N ALA A 33 -1.83 0.10 -3.67
CA ALA A 33 -2.65 0.51 -2.53
C ALA A 33 -1.78 1.06 -1.40
N LEU A 34 -0.66 0.40 -1.07
CA LEU A 34 0.29 0.90 -0.06
C LEU A 34 0.80 2.30 -0.42
N GLN A 35 1.21 2.51 -1.67
CA GLN A 35 1.68 3.81 -2.17
C GLN A 35 0.60 4.90 -2.00
N LEU A 36 -0.66 4.61 -2.38
CA LEU A 36 -1.76 5.56 -2.24
C LEU A 36 -2.05 5.90 -0.77
N LEU A 37 -2.06 4.91 0.13
CA LEU A 37 -2.29 5.14 1.56
C LEU A 37 -1.18 5.99 2.19
N ILE A 38 0.08 5.80 1.79
CA ILE A 38 1.20 6.66 2.22
C ILE A 38 0.97 8.10 1.75
N TYR A 39 0.54 8.32 0.51
CA TYR A 39 0.22 9.67 0.03
C TYR A 39 -0.93 10.30 0.81
N THR A 40 -1.95 9.53 1.14
CA THR A 40 -3.06 10.00 1.97
C THR A 40 -2.60 10.38 3.37
N LEU A 41 -1.75 9.57 3.99
CA LEU A 41 -1.16 9.87 5.30
C LEU A 41 -0.40 11.20 5.27
N LEU A 42 0.45 11.41 4.25
CA LEU A 42 1.20 12.67 4.09
C LEU A 42 0.29 13.89 3.91
N LEU A 43 -0.86 13.73 3.24
CA LEU A 43 -1.85 14.81 3.11
C LEU A 43 -2.53 15.11 4.44
N HIS A 44 -2.84 14.07 5.21
CA HIS A 44 -3.48 14.19 6.52
C HIS A 44 -2.57 14.90 7.53
N THR A 45 -1.28 14.55 7.55
CA THR A 45 -0.30 15.14 8.47
C THR A 45 0.01 16.61 8.18
N ASN A 46 -0.19 17.08 6.93
CA ASN A 46 0.17 18.44 6.52
C ASN A 46 -0.85 19.53 6.92
N LYS A 47 -1.88 19.22 7.71
CA LYS A 47 -2.94 20.14 8.22
C LYS A 47 -3.75 20.94 7.19
N ILE A 48 -3.30 21.04 5.93
CA ILE A 48 -3.99 21.72 4.83
C ILE A 48 -5.28 20.97 4.44
N PHE A 49 -5.39 19.68 4.78
CA PHE A 49 -6.51 18.82 4.40
C PHE A 49 -7.13 18.04 5.58
N SER A 50 -6.83 18.43 6.82
CA SER A 50 -7.31 17.73 8.02
C SER A 50 -8.66 18.29 8.54
N GLU A 51 -9.49 18.85 7.66
CA GLU A 51 -10.84 19.26 8.05
C GLU A 51 -11.66 18.02 8.48
N PRO A 52 -12.29 18.06 9.67
CA PRO A 52 -13.17 16.99 10.13
C PRO A 52 -14.29 16.74 9.11
N GLY A 53 -14.41 15.50 8.63
CA GLY A 53 -15.47 15.08 7.70
C GLY A 53 -15.04 14.98 6.23
N LEU A 54 -13.81 15.37 5.87
CA LEU A 54 -13.33 15.23 4.50
C LEU A 54 -12.95 13.77 4.19
N SER A 55 -13.69 13.11 3.29
CA SER A 55 -13.32 11.78 2.78
C SER A 55 -12.34 11.91 1.62
N ILE A 56 -11.17 11.26 1.70
CA ILE A 56 -10.16 11.34 0.64
C ILE A 56 -10.39 10.22 -0.37
N HIS A 57 -10.59 10.59 -1.64
CA HIS A 57 -10.69 9.62 -2.73
C HIS A 57 -9.34 9.41 -3.42
N CYS A 58 -8.79 8.21 -3.24
CA CYS A 58 -7.51 7.83 -3.83
C CYS A 58 -7.75 7.04 -5.13
N LYS A 59 -7.10 7.45 -6.22
CA LYS A 59 -7.23 6.78 -7.53
C LYS A 59 -5.89 6.71 -8.26
N ILE A 60 -5.68 5.61 -8.97
CA ILE A 60 -4.63 5.48 -9.99
C ILE A 60 -5.23 5.71 -11.36
N TYR A 61 -4.55 6.46 -12.21
CA TYR A 61 -4.79 6.48 -13.64
C TYR A 61 -3.78 5.55 -14.31
N SER A 62 -4.26 4.52 -15.02
CA SER A 62 -3.39 3.60 -15.78
C SER A 62 -3.47 3.90 -17.28
N PHE A 63 -2.33 4.24 -17.89
CA PHE A 63 -2.23 4.42 -19.34
C PHE A 63 -2.32 3.11 -20.14
N LYS A 64 -2.06 1.96 -19.49
CA LYS A 64 -2.12 0.65 -20.12
C LYS A 64 -3.53 0.04 -20.12
N SER A 65 -4.36 0.43 -19.16
CA SER A 65 -5.72 -0.10 -19.05
C SER A 65 -6.72 0.87 -19.70
N ASN A 66 -7.69 0.35 -20.46
CA ASN A 66 -8.80 1.16 -20.97
C ASN A 66 -9.79 1.60 -19.85
N LYS A 67 -9.52 1.26 -18.58
CA LYS A 67 -10.40 1.54 -17.45
C LYS A 67 -10.27 2.97 -16.90
N GLY A 68 -9.26 3.74 -17.34
CA GLY A 68 -9.03 5.11 -16.87
C GLY A 68 -8.65 5.17 -15.39
N TYR A 69 -9.46 5.85 -14.57
CA TYR A 69 -9.24 6.00 -13.14
C TYR A 69 -9.74 4.80 -12.34
N VAL A 70 -8.85 4.10 -11.66
CA VAL A 70 -9.16 2.97 -10.78
C VAL A 70 -9.06 3.42 -9.32
N PRO A 71 -10.16 3.35 -8.54
CA PRO A 71 -10.15 3.79 -7.14
C PRO A 71 -9.53 2.76 -6.21
N LEU A 72 -8.88 3.24 -5.15
CA LEU A 72 -8.59 2.43 -3.96
C LEU A 72 -9.89 2.18 -3.20
N THR A 73 -10.19 0.91 -2.94
CA THR A 73 -11.36 0.47 -2.18
C THR A 73 -10.89 -0.31 -0.96
N ILE A 74 -11.46 0.01 0.19
CA ILE A 74 -11.23 -0.70 1.44
C ILE A 74 -12.55 -1.28 1.89
N GLU A 75 -12.57 -2.59 2.14
CA GLU A 75 -13.75 -3.34 2.50
C GLU A 75 -13.53 -4.03 3.85
N LYS A 76 -14.33 -3.66 4.84
CA LYS A 76 -14.34 -4.29 6.16
C LYS A 76 -15.66 -5.03 6.33
N ASN A 77 -15.61 -6.33 6.62
CA ASN A 77 -16.82 -7.17 6.71
C ASN A 77 -17.72 -7.08 5.46
N LYS A 78 -17.12 -7.00 4.26
CA LYS A 78 -17.80 -6.82 2.96
C LYS A 78 -18.48 -5.46 2.76
N GLU A 79 -18.28 -4.51 3.66
CA GLU A 79 -18.78 -3.14 3.51
C GLU A 79 -17.65 -2.18 3.17
N LYS A 80 -17.91 -1.23 2.28
CA LYS A 80 -16.93 -0.21 1.92
C LYS A 80 -16.72 0.77 3.07
N VAL A 81 -15.47 0.92 3.49
CA VAL A 81 -15.09 1.86 4.55
C VAL A 81 -14.48 3.11 3.91
N PRO A 82 -14.87 4.31 4.37
CA PRO A 82 -14.27 5.55 3.90
C PRO A 82 -12.81 5.68 4.35
N ILE A 83 -11.98 6.26 3.51
CA ILE A 83 -10.61 6.65 3.87
C ILE A 83 -10.71 7.99 4.63
N ASN A 84 -10.76 7.90 5.96
CA ASN A 84 -10.93 9.01 6.89
C ASN A 84 -9.77 9.08 7.92
N SER A 85 -9.82 10.06 8.83
CA SER A 85 -8.81 10.26 9.87
C SER A 85 -8.58 9.05 10.77
N GLU A 86 -9.66 8.34 11.16
CA GLU A 86 -9.59 7.17 12.04
C GLU A 86 -8.83 6.01 11.36
N LEU A 87 -9.17 5.74 10.09
CA LEU A 87 -8.48 4.74 9.31
C LEU A 87 -7.00 5.12 9.10
N MET A 88 -6.71 6.40 8.84
CA MET A 88 -5.33 6.86 8.66
C MET A 88 -4.50 6.77 9.94
N HIS A 89 -5.10 7.04 11.10
CA HIS A 89 -4.43 6.82 12.38
C HIS A 89 -4.11 5.35 12.64
N SER A 90 -5.05 4.45 12.32
CA SER A 90 -4.82 3.00 12.38
C SER A 90 -3.71 2.57 11.42
N PHE A 91 -3.72 3.09 10.19
CA PHE A 91 -2.72 2.81 9.17
C PHE A 91 -1.33 3.32 9.58
N GLU A 92 -1.23 4.52 10.13
CA GLU A 92 0.03 5.08 10.65
C GLU A 92 0.63 4.20 11.75
N THR A 93 -0.19 3.78 12.70
CA THR A 93 0.25 2.88 13.79
C THR A 93 0.80 1.56 13.23
N TRP A 94 0.09 0.95 12.28
CA TRP A 94 0.54 -0.26 11.61
C TRP A 94 1.83 -0.03 10.81
N LEU A 95 1.93 1.08 10.07
CA LEU A 95 3.09 1.43 9.25
C LEU A 95 4.32 1.66 10.12
N CYS A 96 4.20 2.40 11.23
CA CYS A 96 5.28 2.58 12.20
C CYS A 96 5.77 1.25 12.76
N THR A 97 4.85 0.33 13.07
CA THR A 97 5.19 -1.03 13.52
C THR A 97 5.95 -1.80 12.43
N LEU A 98 5.51 -1.71 11.17
CA LEU A 98 6.18 -2.35 10.05
C LEU A 98 7.60 -1.79 9.83
N LEU A 99 7.73 -0.46 9.81
CA LEU A 99 9.02 0.22 9.62
C LEU A 99 9.99 -0.08 10.76
N LYS A 100 9.50 -0.07 12.00
CA LYS A 100 10.28 -0.45 13.18
C LYS A 100 10.85 -1.87 13.04
N LYS A 101 10.01 -2.83 12.64
CA LYS A 101 10.48 -4.20 12.35
C LYS A 101 11.57 -4.24 11.29
N ILE A 102 11.44 -3.46 10.21
CA ILE A 102 12.46 -3.38 9.15
C ILE A 102 13.77 -2.83 9.71
N ILE A 103 13.72 -1.72 10.46
CA ILE A 103 14.91 -1.05 11.00
C ILE A 103 15.62 -1.91 12.05
N GLU A 104 14.85 -2.60 12.90
CA GLU A 104 15.37 -3.46 13.97
C GLU A 104 15.73 -4.88 13.49
N THR A 105 15.52 -5.20 12.20
CA THR A 105 15.91 -6.51 11.66
C THR A 105 17.43 -6.59 11.58
N GLU A 106 18.04 -7.40 12.43
CA GLU A 106 19.48 -7.66 12.42
C GLU A 106 19.93 -8.45 11.18
N MET A 107 19.07 -9.33 10.67
CA MET A 107 19.37 -10.19 9.52
C MET A 107 18.19 -10.30 8.55
N PHE A 108 18.40 -9.84 7.32
CA PHE A 108 17.45 -10.02 6.23
C PHE A 108 17.67 -11.35 5.50
N THR A 109 16.58 -11.97 5.08
CA THR A 109 16.60 -13.17 4.25
C THR A 109 16.09 -12.88 2.84
N GLN A 110 16.46 -13.72 1.88
CA GLN A 110 16.05 -13.55 0.50
C GLN A 110 14.55 -13.80 0.35
N THR A 111 13.86 -12.93 -0.39
CA THR A 111 12.42 -13.05 -0.67
C THR A 111 12.08 -14.37 -1.39
N GLN A 112 10.88 -14.93 -1.20
CA GLN A 112 10.45 -16.09 -2.00
C GLN A 112 9.95 -15.69 -3.41
N ASP A 113 9.76 -14.40 -3.69
CA ASP A 113 9.31 -13.91 -5.00
C ASP A 113 10.45 -13.93 -6.05
N ARG A 114 10.61 -15.09 -6.69
CA ARG A 114 11.60 -15.29 -7.77
C ARG A 114 11.38 -14.36 -8.98
N LYS A 115 10.15 -13.90 -9.24
CA LYS A 115 9.88 -13.01 -10.39
C LYS A 115 10.55 -11.66 -10.17
N ARG A 116 10.52 -11.15 -8.94
CA ARG A 116 11.22 -9.91 -8.57
C ARG A 116 12.74 -10.04 -8.66
N CYS A 117 13.29 -11.19 -8.30
CA CYS A 117 14.73 -11.42 -8.39
C CYS A 117 15.28 -11.25 -9.82
N ARG A 118 14.48 -11.54 -10.85
CA ARG A 118 14.90 -11.42 -12.27
C ARG A 118 15.27 -9.99 -12.67
N LEU A 119 14.60 -9.00 -12.08
CA LEU A 119 14.80 -7.57 -12.39
C LEU A 119 15.47 -6.82 -11.24
N CYS A 120 15.88 -7.53 -10.18
CA CYS A 120 16.51 -6.92 -9.02
C CYS A 120 17.97 -6.55 -9.35
N PRO A 121 18.37 -5.27 -9.19
CA PRO A 121 19.75 -4.86 -9.45
C PRO A 121 20.76 -5.52 -8.50
N TYR A 122 20.32 -5.98 -7.33
CA TYR A 122 21.15 -6.65 -6.33
C TYR A 122 21.21 -8.16 -6.48
N ASN A 123 20.67 -8.76 -7.55
CA ASN A 123 20.56 -10.22 -7.68
C ASN A 123 21.91 -10.97 -7.58
N ARG A 124 23.01 -10.34 -8.02
CA ARG A 124 24.37 -10.90 -7.92
C ARG A 124 24.97 -10.85 -6.51
N LEU A 125 24.49 -9.92 -5.68
CA LEU A 125 24.96 -9.73 -4.30
C LEU A 125 24.02 -10.38 -3.28
N CYS A 126 22.82 -10.77 -3.71
CA CYS A 126 21.76 -11.33 -2.85
C CYS A 126 22.10 -12.72 -2.29
N MET A 127 23.23 -13.33 -2.72
CA MET A 127 23.70 -14.66 -2.30
C MET A 127 22.61 -15.75 -2.38
N ARG A 128 21.63 -15.55 -3.27
CA ARG A 128 20.59 -16.54 -3.53
C ARG A 128 21.21 -17.64 -4.36
N THR A 129 21.25 -18.85 -3.83
CA THR A 129 21.60 -20.03 -4.61
C THR A 129 20.61 -20.20 -5.77
N ALA A 130 21.12 -20.59 -6.94
CA ALA A 130 20.37 -20.70 -8.19
C ALA A 130 19.19 -21.68 -8.09
#